data_AF-A0A1V5F4Z0-F1
#
_entry.id   AF-A0A1V5F4Z0-F1
#
_cell.length_a   1.000
_cell.length_b   1.000
_cell.length_c   1.000
_cell.angle_alpha   90.00
_cell.angle_beta   90.00
_cell.angle_gamma   90.00
#
_symmetry.space_group_name_H-M   'P 1'
#
loop_
_entity.id
_entity.type
_entity.pdbx_description
1 polymer ?
#
loop_
_entity_poly.entity_id
_entity_poly.type
_entity_poly.pdbx_seq_one_letter_code
_entity_poly.pdbx_strand_id
1 'polypeptide(L)'
;MRKIFLTFIVFAFANTVFSQNKQTTVIRPETNIEKTVREANNTVGFINALGKWAQQVKADRLNKVKNSKYSVFVEQKLETWKKKGTFEKTADWQKRLNDSTTIKKAEIYESALDEFVQVLEVLNNDNTSLNGFFYNSKGQYDSDKEVLVVNTFWGNIPIPIPLDKAKNWQNIQNVNALKAHFFIQNDQLALLSLSTYDETYTWENPSQLAQIARKKMLELEQKKKLELERMDSLELATYNQKLDSIFNNCNTKLLQNPYNLSKKLIIDYQKVTGKNDRKYNYDKSVSSIKYSYERITDDIIQEYENEYSKNGNLFESKIEFDTFYKKGKGDYQSEVERKKSEVERKKIFNYLTSNFQFIESMDFQKEKKESVASTMGKVFLGIATNTFTTNMDYTSVNEIRKNILSVISDSQNKTYYPQVIDFVIATNKALNKEWNKNGQYFKNKEEFYNAYLSEDYKNILKREKKQR
;
A
#
# COMPACT_ATOMS: atom_id res chain seq x y z
N MET A 1 41.57 42.22 62.83
CA MET A 1 40.22 42.80 62.66
C MET A 1 39.86 42.66 61.18
N ARG A 2 38.84 41.96 60.68
CA ARG A 2 37.52 41.45 61.12
C ARG A 2 37.43 39.97 60.64
N LYS A 3 37.22 38.95 61.48
CA LYS A 3 35.95 38.31 61.91
C LYS A 3 34.85 38.22 60.83
N ILE A 4 34.41 36.98 60.50
CA ILE A 4 33.04 36.39 60.62
C ILE A 4 32.97 35.13 59.72
N PHE A 5 33.08 33.93 60.31
CA PHE A 5 32.04 32.93 60.66
C PHE A 5 31.86 31.80 59.64
N LEU A 6 32.42 30.64 60.00
CA LEU A 6 32.08 29.32 59.49
C LEU A 6 30.78 28.89 60.20
N THR A 7 29.66 28.78 59.47
CA THR A 7 28.42 28.25 60.02
C THR A 7 28.36 26.74 59.77
N PHE A 8 28.50 25.96 60.84
CA PHE A 8 28.16 24.54 60.89
C PHE A 8 26.64 24.36 60.70
N ILE A 9 26.23 23.58 59.70
CA ILE A 9 24.87 23.05 59.63
C ILE A 9 24.82 21.79 60.49
N VAL A 10 24.16 21.89 61.65
CA VAL A 10 23.74 20.78 62.50
C VAL A 10 22.40 20.26 61.97
N PHE A 11 22.34 19.00 61.53
CA PHE A 11 21.07 18.32 61.28
C PHE A 11 20.73 17.39 62.46
N ALA A 12 19.68 17.80 63.16
CA ALA A 12 18.66 17.08 63.93
C ALA A 12 18.92 15.67 64.47
N PHE A 13 18.65 15.49 65.76
CA PHE A 13 17.88 14.34 66.25
C PHE A 13 16.89 14.79 67.33
N ALA A 14 15.61 14.83 66.96
CA ALA A 14 14.51 14.77 67.91
C ALA A 14 14.47 13.33 68.47
N ASN A 15 14.79 13.18 69.75
CA ASN A 15 14.65 11.91 70.44
C ASN A 15 13.19 11.72 70.89
N THR A 16 12.54 10.77 70.24
CA THR A 16 11.40 10.03 70.75
C THR A 16 11.82 9.30 72.04
N VAL A 17 10.97 9.37 73.04
CA VAL A 17 11.07 8.68 74.32
C VAL A 17 11.20 7.17 74.13
N PHE A 18 12.27 6.57 74.64
CA PHE A 18 12.26 5.19 75.13
C PHE A 18 13.03 5.12 76.45
N SER A 19 12.32 4.63 77.46
CA SER A 19 12.76 4.38 78.82
C SER A 19 13.33 2.95 78.93
N GLN A 20 14.27 2.77 79.87
CA GLN A 20 14.89 1.52 80.36
C GLN A 20 15.96 0.92 79.41
N ASN A 21 17.21 0.65 79.79
CA ASN A 21 17.77 0.14 81.05
C ASN A 21 19.15 0.77 81.34
N LYS A 22 19.37 1.27 82.55
CA LYS A 22 20.72 1.60 83.06
C LYS A 22 21.45 0.29 83.38
N GLN A 23 22.23 -0.22 82.43
CA GLN A 23 23.37 -1.08 82.76
C GLN A 23 24.58 -0.20 83.04
N THR A 24 25.04 -0.22 84.28
CA THR A 24 26.26 0.44 84.73
C THR A 24 27.45 -0.32 84.17
N THR A 25 27.91 0.02 82.96
CA THR A 25 29.15 -0.53 82.41
C THR A 25 30.33 0.08 83.16
N VAL A 26 31.01 -0.71 83.99
CA VAL A 26 32.29 -0.35 84.59
C VAL A 26 33.31 -0.24 83.45
N ILE A 27 33.67 0.98 83.08
CA ILE A 27 34.69 1.23 82.05
C ILE A 27 36.06 0.97 82.69
N ARG A 28 36.62 -0.21 82.43
CA ARG A 28 38.05 -0.49 82.67
C ARG A 28 38.88 0.51 81.85
N PRO A 29 39.92 1.15 82.42
CA PRO A 29 40.83 1.97 81.64
C PRO A 29 41.51 1.10 80.58
N GLU A 30 41.36 1.53 79.34
CA GLU A 30 41.85 0.87 78.14
C GLU A 30 43.37 0.70 78.23
N THR A 31 43.85 -0.50 77.92
CA THR A 31 45.29 -0.77 77.94
C THR A 31 45.99 -0.07 76.78
N ASN A 32 47.29 0.24 76.92
CA ASN A 32 48.05 0.89 75.85
C ASN A 32 48.03 0.10 74.53
N ILE A 33 47.92 -1.24 74.58
CA ILE A 33 47.80 -2.09 73.39
C ILE A 33 46.42 -1.93 72.73
N GLU A 34 45.34 -1.92 73.51
CA GLU A 34 43.98 -1.68 73.00
C GLU A 34 43.85 -0.26 72.41
N LYS A 35 44.52 0.73 73.01
CA LYS A 35 44.57 2.09 72.49
C LYS A 35 45.27 2.15 71.12
N THR A 36 46.43 1.50 70.97
CA THR A 36 47.17 1.43 69.69
C THR A 36 46.38 0.65 68.62
N VAL A 37 45.71 -0.44 68.99
CA VAL A 37 44.87 -1.22 68.06
C VAL A 37 43.64 -0.42 67.62
N ARG A 38 43.01 0.35 68.52
CA ARG A 38 41.92 1.25 68.17
C ARG A 38 42.38 2.41 67.28
N GLU A 39 43.54 3.00 67.55
CA GLU A 39 44.13 4.05 66.70
C GLU A 39 44.49 3.50 65.31
N ALA A 40 45.04 2.29 65.21
CA ALA A 40 45.28 1.61 63.95
C ALA A 40 43.96 1.31 63.20
N ASN A 41 42.94 0.79 63.87
CA ASN A 41 41.63 0.51 63.28
C ASN A 41 40.87 1.79 62.87
N ASN A 42 41.01 2.88 63.61
CA ASN A 42 40.47 4.19 63.24
C ASN A 42 41.20 4.77 62.04
N THR A 43 42.52 4.56 61.94
CA THR A 43 43.31 4.98 60.77
C THR A 43 42.93 4.17 59.52
N VAL A 44 42.77 2.85 59.65
CA VAL A 44 42.27 1.98 58.56
C VAL A 44 40.83 2.34 58.18
N GLY A 45 39.98 2.65 59.16
CA GLY A 45 38.62 3.14 58.95
C GLY A 45 38.57 4.48 58.22
N PHE A 46 39.46 5.41 58.56
CA PHE A 46 39.59 6.71 57.91
C PHE A 46 40.13 6.60 56.48
N ILE A 47 41.12 5.72 56.24
CA ILE A 47 41.65 5.44 54.89
C ILE A 47 40.56 4.81 54.01
N ASN A 48 39.78 3.86 54.54
CA ASN A 48 38.66 3.26 53.83
C ASN A 48 37.53 4.27 53.56
N ALA A 49 37.26 5.19 54.49
CA ALA A 49 36.28 6.25 54.30
C ALA A 49 36.73 7.26 53.23
N LEU A 50 38.01 7.64 53.22
CA LEU A 50 38.59 8.48 52.16
C LEU A 50 38.56 7.78 50.79
N GLY A 51 38.85 6.47 50.74
CA GLY A 51 38.74 5.67 49.52
C GLY A 51 37.32 5.63 48.97
N LYS A 52 36.32 5.42 49.84
CA LYS A 52 34.89 5.46 49.45
C LYS A 52 34.45 6.86 49.00
N TRP A 53 34.87 7.90 49.70
CA TRP A 53 34.55 9.29 49.35
C TRP A 53 35.17 9.68 48.00
N ALA A 54 36.42 9.29 47.73
CA ALA A 54 37.07 9.51 46.44
C ALA A 54 36.36 8.76 45.29
N GLN A 55 35.90 7.52 45.52
CA GLN A 55 35.12 6.79 44.52
C GLN A 55 33.74 7.42 44.28
N GLN A 56 33.09 7.93 45.32
CA GLN A 56 31.77 8.55 45.22
C GLN A 56 31.84 9.92 44.52
N VAL A 57 32.88 10.72 44.81
CA VAL A 57 33.16 11.97 44.08
C VAL A 57 33.48 11.70 42.60
N LYS A 58 34.24 10.63 42.29
CA LYS A 58 34.46 10.21 40.89
C LYS A 58 33.16 9.76 40.20
N ALA A 59 32.32 8.99 40.88
CA ALA A 59 31.04 8.51 40.35
C ALA A 59 30.05 9.66 40.09
N ASP A 60 29.97 10.64 41.01
CA ASP A 60 29.11 11.81 40.86
C ASP A 60 29.57 12.73 39.72
N ARG A 61 30.90 12.92 39.57
CA ARG A 61 31.48 13.65 38.44
C ARG A 61 31.22 12.92 37.11
N LEU A 62 31.36 11.59 37.08
CA LEU A 62 31.10 10.77 35.90
C LEU A 62 29.62 10.80 35.48
N ASN A 63 28.69 10.80 36.45
CA ASN A 63 27.26 10.93 36.16
C ASN A 63 26.89 12.31 35.61
N LYS A 64 27.56 13.39 36.06
CA LYS A 64 27.38 14.72 35.47
C LYS A 64 27.89 14.79 34.02
N VAL A 65 29.04 14.18 33.72
CA VAL A 65 29.57 14.11 32.34
C VAL A 65 28.64 13.30 31.42
N LYS A 66 28.12 12.15 31.90
CA LYS A 66 27.19 11.30 31.14
C LYS A 66 25.86 11.99 30.79
N ASN A 67 25.39 12.90 31.63
CA ASN A 67 24.09 13.55 31.49
C ASN A 67 24.17 15.01 30.96
N SER A 68 25.36 15.46 30.55
CA SER A 68 25.58 16.81 30.01
C SER A 68 25.86 16.79 28.51
N LYS A 69 26.00 17.97 27.87
CA LYS A 69 26.38 18.09 26.45
C LYS A 69 27.74 17.45 26.10
N TYR A 70 28.56 17.07 27.09
CA TYR A 70 29.77 16.28 26.88
C TYR A 70 29.49 14.85 26.39
N SER A 71 28.27 14.34 26.54
CA SER A 71 27.87 13.08 25.89
C SER A 71 28.03 13.15 24.37
N VAL A 72 27.75 14.31 23.76
CA VAL A 72 27.92 14.55 22.32
C VAL A 72 29.40 14.52 21.92
N PHE A 73 30.31 15.06 22.74
CA PHE A 73 31.75 14.98 22.51
C PHE A 73 32.25 13.53 22.59
N VAL A 74 31.82 12.80 23.62
CA VAL A 74 32.14 11.38 23.80
C VAL A 74 31.59 10.56 22.62
N GLU A 75 30.38 10.86 22.16
CA GLU A 75 29.76 10.23 21.00
C GLU A 75 30.54 10.52 19.71
N GLN A 76 30.96 11.76 19.45
CA GLN A 76 31.76 12.10 18.27
C GLN A 76 33.14 11.41 18.26
N LYS A 77 33.83 11.38 19.40
CA LYS A 77 35.10 10.67 19.55
C LYS A 77 34.91 9.16 19.37
N LEU A 78 33.82 8.61 19.92
CA LEU A 78 33.48 7.20 19.77
C LEU A 78 33.11 6.84 18.32
N GLU A 79 32.32 7.67 17.64
CA GLU A 79 32.00 7.48 16.22
C GLU A 79 33.24 7.59 15.33
N THR A 80 34.18 8.46 15.68
CA THR A 80 35.47 8.54 14.98
C THR A 80 36.29 7.28 15.21
N TRP A 81 36.36 6.76 16.43
CA TRP A 81 37.06 5.50 16.75
C TRP A 81 36.42 4.28 16.10
N LYS A 82 35.09 4.27 15.93
CA LYS A 82 34.34 3.21 15.26
C LYS A 82 34.63 3.12 13.76
N LYS A 83 35.11 4.19 13.13
CA LYS A 83 35.48 4.16 11.70
C LYS A 83 36.62 3.16 11.49
N LYS A 84 36.48 2.39 10.40
CA LYS A 84 37.48 1.41 9.98
C LYS A 84 38.73 2.13 9.49
N GLY A 85 39.91 1.73 9.97
CA GLY A 85 41.18 2.28 9.49
C GLY A 85 41.47 1.89 8.04
N THR A 86 42.16 2.76 7.30
CA THR A 86 42.52 2.56 5.88
C THR A 86 43.30 1.27 5.63
N PHE A 87 44.08 0.80 6.61
CA PHE A 87 44.91 -0.40 6.54
C PHE A 87 44.44 -1.53 7.47
N GLU A 88 43.23 -1.42 8.02
CA GLU A 88 42.66 -2.40 8.95
C GLU A 88 41.86 -3.47 8.18
N LYS A 89 42.10 -4.76 8.44
CA LYS A 89 41.28 -5.84 7.86
C LYS A 89 39.89 -5.83 8.50
N THR A 90 38.84 -6.15 7.74
CA THR A 90 37.44 -6.10 8.23
C THR A 90 37.20 -7.00 9.45
N ALA A 91 37.81 -8.20 9.48
CA ALA A 91 37.69 -9.12 10.60
C ALA A 91 38.32 -8.56 11.89
N ASP A 92 39.48 -7.90 11.77
CA ASP A 92 40.18 -7.28 12.90
C ASP A 92 39.42 -6.04 13.42
N TRP A 93 38.83 -5.25 12.51
CA TRP A 93 37.94 -4.14 12.85
C TRP A 93 36.69 -4.59 13.63
N GLN A 94 36.01 -5.64 13.15
CA GLN A 94 34.84 -6.20 13.83
C GLN A 94 35.22 -6.79 15.21
N LYS A 95 36.35 -7.47 15.30
CA LYS A 95 36.88 -7.99 16.57
C LYS A 95 37.20 -6.86 17.55
N ARG A 96 37.85 -5.78 17.10
CA ARG A 96 38.13 -4.58 17.91
C ARG A 96 36.85 -3.91 18.42
N LEU A 97 35.81 -3.82 17.60
CA LEU A 97 34.52 -3.28 18.02
C LEU A 97 33.84 -4.18 19.07
N ASN A 98 33.93 -5.50 18.94
CA ASN A 98 33.26 -6.41 19.87
C ASN A 98 34.01 -6.53 21.21
N ASP A 99 35.34 -6.65 21.17
CA ASP A 99 36.14 -6.95 22.35
C ASP A 99 36.44 -5.70 23.20
N SER A 100 36.45 -4.51 22.59
CA SER A 100 37.04 -3.31 23.21
C SER A 100 36.11 -2.11 23.28
N THR A 101 34.87 -2.16 22.75
CA THR A 101 33.98 -0.97 22.77
C THR A 101 33.68 -0.48 24.17
N THR A 102 33.40 -1.38 25.13
CA THR A 102 33.09 -0.97 26.51
C THR A 102 34.30 -0.36 27.22
N ILE A 103 35.48 -0.95 27.03
CA ILE A 103 36.76 -0.45 27.60
C ILE A 103 37.11 0.90 26.97
N LYS A 104 37.04 1.00 25.63
CA LYS A 104 37.36 2.25 24.93
C LYS A 104 36.37 3.36 25.27
N LYS A 105 35.08 3.03 25.41
CA LYS A 105 34.08 3.99 25.86
C LYS A 105 34.41 4.51 27.27
N ALA A 106 34.85 3.65 28.18
CA ALA A 106 35.30 4.06 29.51
C ALA A 106 36.54 4.95 29.47
N GLU A 107 37.57 4.61 28.67
CA GLU A 107 38.76 5.45 28.47
C GLU A 107 38.42 6.84 27.91
N ILE A 108 37.52 6.91 26.92
CA ILE A 108 37.08 8.19 26.34
C ILE A 108 36.30 8.99 27.39
N TYR A 109 35.48 8.35 28.23
CA TYR A 109 34.82 9.03 29.34
C TYR A 109 35.80 9.55 30.39
N GLU A 110 36.85 8.80 30.74
CA GLU A 110 37.88 9.24 31.69
C GLU A 110 38.68 10.42 31.13
N SER A 111 39.11 10.36 29.86
CA SER A 111 39.77 11.48 29.19
C SER A 111 38.87 12.72 29.12
N ALA A 112 37.58 12.55 28.80
CA ALA A 112 36.63 13.66 28.79
C ALA A 112 36.36 14.23 30.19
N LEU A 113 36.49 13.41 31.24
CA LEU A 113 36.32 13.82 32.63
C LEU A 113 37.53 14.62 33.15
N ASP A 114 38.76 14.21 32.79
CA ASP A 114 39.96 14.98 33.12
C ASP A 114 39.97 16.35 32.41
N GLU A 115 39.56 16.38 31.14
CA GLU A 115 39.37 17.63 30.39
C GLU A 115 38.24 18.50 30.99
N PHE A 116 37.13 17.90 31.43
CA PHE A 116 36.03 18.60 32.11
C PHE A 116 36.47 19.21 33.44
N VAL A 117 37.28 18.49 34.22
CA VAL A 117 37.81 18.98 35.51
C VAL A 117 38.77 20.14 35.29
N GLN A 118 39.66 20.06 34.30
CA GLN A 118 40.53 21.18 33.94
C GLN A 118 39.73 22.43 33.57
N VAL A 119 38.65 22.28 32.78
CA VAL A 119 37.77 23.40 32.41
C VAL A 119 37.05 23.99 33.62
N LEU A 120 36.54 23.17 34.55
CA LEU A 120 35.89 23.66 35.77
C LEU A 120 36.87 24.40 36.70
N GLU A 121 38.13 23.97 36.78
CA GLU A 121 39.17 24.67 37.54
C GLU A 121 39.47 26.05 36.93
N VAL A 122 39.45 26.15 35.60
CA VAL A 122 39.67 27.40 34.86
C VAL A 122 38.46 28.35 34.96
N LEU A 123 37.24 27.82 35.07
CA LEU A 123 35.99 28.59 35.22
C LEU A 123 35.76 29.12 36.64
N ASN A 124 36.35 28.49 37.66
CA ASN A 124 36.26 28.94 39.06
C ASN A 124 37.33 30.00 39.42
N ASN A 125 38.21 30.33 38.48
CA ASN A 125 39.23 31.35 38.68
C ASN A 125 38.76 32.66 38.03
N ASP A 126 38.53 33.68 38.86
CA ASP A 126 38.27 35.02 38.33
C ASP A 126 39.49 35.46 37.52
N ASN A 127 39.27 35.93 36.29
CA ASN A 127 40.29 36.56 35.43
C ASN A 127 41.20 35.63 34.60
N THR A 128 40.72 34.46 34.17
CA THR A 128 41.50 33.55 33.30
C THR A 128 41.68 34.10 31.88
N SER A 129 42.93 34.11 31.40
CA SER A 129 43.23 34.40 29.99
C SER A 129 42.51 33.40 29.08
N LEU A 130 41.88 33.90 28.01
CA LEU A 130 41.15 33.07 27.06
C LEU A 130 42.05 31.98 26.45
N ASN A 131 43.37 32.14 26.42
CA ASN A 131 44.33 31.13 25.92
C ASN A 131 44.13 29.69 26.43
N GLY A 132 43.59 29.50 27.65
CA GLY A 132 43.34 28.17 28.19
C GLY A 132 42.16 27.40 27.58
N PHE A 133 41.33 28.06 26.75
CA PHE A 133 40.05 27.50 26.26
C PHE A 133 40.00 27.17 24.75
N PHE A 134 41.02 27.55 23.95
CA PHE A 134 40.95 27.49 22.48
C PHE A 134 42.06 26.63 21.86
N TYR A 135 41.69 25.89 20.81
CA TYR A 135 42.65 25.19 19.95
C TYR A 135 43.43 26.13 19.03
N ASN A 136 43.01 27.39 18.92
CA ASN A 136 43.58 28.37 17.98
C ASN A 136 43.66 29.75 18.64
N SER A 137 44.78 30.44 18.42
CA SER A 137 45.02 31.81 18.92
C SER A 137 44.28 32.89 18.11
N LYS A 138 43.52 32.49 17.09
CA LYS A 138 42.82 33.39 16.15
C LYS A 138 41.33 33.07 16.00
N GLY A 139 40.47 34.06 16.22
CA GLY A 139 39.03 34.05 15.91
C GLY A 139 38.71 34.71 14.56
N GLN A 140 37.48 34.53 14.06
CA GLN A 140 37.00 35.13 12.82
C GLN A 140 35.82 36.06 13.09
N TYR A 141 35.93 37.32 12.69
CA TYR A 141 34.86 38.31 12.87
C TYR A 141 33.89 38.28 11.68
N ASP A 142 32.59 38.10 11.96
CA ASP A 142 31.47 38.16 11.02
C ASP A 142 30.81 39.54 11.17
N SER A 143 31.12 40.44 10.23
CA SER A 143 30.65 41.83 10.26
C SER A 143 29.15 41.98 10.05
N ASP A 144 28.53 41.07 9.30
CA ASP A 144 27.09 41.13 8.98
C ASP A 144 26.24 40.79 10.21
N LYS A 145 26.83 40.05 11.16
CA LYS A 145 26.19 39.63 12.41
C LYS A 145 26.78 40.30 13.65
N GLU A 146 27.80 41.15 13.46
CA GLU A 146 28.56 41.83 14.52
C GLU A 146 29.04 40.87 15.63
N VAL A 147 29.63 39.74 15.22
CA VAL A 147 30.12 38.72 16.15
C VAL A 147 31.54 38.26 15.79
N LEU A 148 32.39 38.11 16.80
CA LEU A 148 33.63 37.36 16.71
C LEU A 148 33.33 35.88 16.98
N VAL A 149 33.45 35.04 15.96
CA VAL A 149 33.32 33.60 16.08
C VAL A 149 34.66 33.02 16.51
N VAL A 150 34.68 32.37 17.67
CA VAL A 150 35.88 31.73 18.21
C VAL A 150 35.65 30.23 18.33
N ASN A 151 36.61 29.44 17.85
CA ASN A 151 36.52 27.98 17.87
C ASN A 151 37.08 27.46 19.20
N THR A 152 36.19 26.96 20.05
CA THR A 152 36.54 26.37 21.35
C THR A 152 36.45 24.86 21.30
N PHE A 153 36.94 24.22 22.36
CA PHE A 153 36.58 22.86 22.70
C PHE A 153 35.05 22.57 22.64
N TRP A 154 34.22 23.55 23.00
CA TRP A 154 32.75 23.44 23.02
C TRP A 154 32.08 23.74 21.66
N GLY A 155 32.88 23.89 20.60
CA GLY A 155 32.45 24.31 19.27
C GLY A 155 32.60 25.81 19.05
N ASN A 156 32.02 26.30 17.96
CA ASN A 156 32.09 27.71 17.60
C ASN A 156 31.21 28.55 18.53
N ILE A 157 31.83 29.46 19.28
CA ILE A 157 31.14 30.41 20.16
C ILE A 157 31.10 31.78 19.47
N PRO A 158 29.93 32.32 19.16
CA PRO A 158 29.80 33.70 18.69
C PRO A 158 29.86 34.66 19.88
N ILE A 159 30.80 35.59 19.84
CA ILE A 159 30.95 36.67 20.83
C ILE A 159 30.46 37.96 20.21
N PRO A 160 29.38 38.59 20.71
CA PRO A 160 28.86 39.82 20.14
C PRO A 160 29.82 40.98 20.40
N ILE A 161 30.36 41.56 19.34
CA ILE A 161 31.23 42.74 19.40
C ILE A 161 30.70 43.71 18.35
N PRO A 162 30.10 44.84 18.76
CA PRO A 162 29.56 45.83 17.81
C PRO A 162 30.60 46.31 16.79
N LEU A 163 30.17 46.58 15.56
CA LEU A 163 31.07 46.90 14.45
C LEU A 163 31.86 48.20 14.65
N ASP A 164 31.26 49.19 15.30
CA ASP A 164 31.91 50.45 15.70
C ASP A 164 33.08 50.22 16.67
N LYS A 165 32.95 49.23 17.55
CA LYS A 165 33.99 48.85 18.51
C LYS A 165 35.04 47.93 17.91
N ALA A 166 34.61 46.98 17.08
CA ALA A 166 35.50 46.07 16.35
C ALA A 166 36.51 46.81 15.47
N LYS A 167 36.12 47.97 14.89
CA LYS A 167 37.00 48.83 14.09
C LYS A 167 38.20 49.39 14.88
N ASN A 168 38.07 49.56 16.19
CA ASN A 168 39.10 50.17 17.04
C ASN A 168 40.01 49.13 17.71
N TRP A 169 39.71 47.83 17.60
CA TRP A 169 40.54 46.76 18.14
C TRP A 169 41.56 46.25 17.12
N GLN A 170 42.77 46.82 17.13
CA GLN A 170 43.89 46.20 16.44
C GLN A 170 44.07 44.77 16.96
N ASN A 171 43.97 43.79 16.07
CA ASN A 171 44.02 42.37 16.40
C ASN A 171 42.81 41.83 17.20
N ILE A 172 41.57 42.26 16.92
CA ILE A 172 40.34 41.62 17.44
C ILE A 172 40.31 40.09 17.26
N GLN A 173 41.01 39.60 16.24
CA GLN A 173 41.14 38.17 15.99
C GLN A 173 42.11 37.49 16.96
N ASN A 174 43.02 38.21 17.63
CA ASN A 174 43.98 37.67 18.59
C ASN A 174 43.32 37.43 19.94
N VAL A 175 42.87 36.19 20.14
CA VAL A 175 42.09 35.74 21.30
C VAL A 175 42.93 35.80 22.60
N ASN A 176 44.26 35.81 22.48
CA ASN A 176 45.19 35.76 23.61
C ASN A 176 45.16 37.03 24.48
N ALA A 177 44.76 38.16 23.90
CA ALA A 177 44.69 39.46 24.59
C ALA A 177 43.36 39.69 25.29
N LEU A 178 42.42 38.75 25.18
CA LEU A 178 41.08 38.85 25.73
C LEU A 178 40.98 38.02 27.02
N LYS A 179 40.25 38.54 28.01
CA LYS A 179 39.88 37.81 29.23
C LYS A 179 38.37 37.64 29.26
N ALA A 180 37.88 36.42 29.47
CA ALA A 180 36.44 36.19 29.51
C ALA A 180 36.04 35.58 30.85
N HIS A 181 34.90 36.06 31.35
CA HIS A 181 34.19 35.41 32.44
C HIS A 181 33.01 34.65 31.83
N PHE A 182 32.96 33.35 32.07
CA PHE A 182 31.83 32.50 31.69
C PHE A 182 31.12 31.98 32.91
N PHE A 183 29.83 31.72 32.81
CA PHE A 183 29.11 30.92 33.79
C PHE A 183 28.48 29.69 33.13
N ILE A 184 28.32 28.62 33.90
CA ILE A 184 27.59 27.42 33.49
C ILE A 184 26.22 27.46 34.13
N GLN A 185 25.18 27.45 33.30
CA GLN A 185 23.81 27.20 33.75
C GLN A 185 23.14 26.17 32.84
N ASN A 186 22.58 25.11 33.43
CA ASN A 186 21.94 24.00 32.72
C ASN A 186 22.86 23.38 31.64
N ASP A 187 24.13 23.13 31.98
CA ASP A 187 25.15 22.57 31.09
C ASP A 187 25.43 23.39 29.82
N GLN A 188 25.29 24.72 29.93
CA GLN A 188 25.59 25.66 28.86
C GLN A 188 26.56 26.73 29.34
N LEU A 189 27.62 26.94 28.57
CA LEU A 189 28.57 28.03 28.76
C LEU A 189 27.95 29.32 28.21
N ALA A 190 27.78 30.32 29.07
CA ALA A 190 27.33 31.65 28.69
C ALA A 190 28.40 32.68 29.06
N LEU A 191 28.69 33.60 28.14
CA LEU A 191 29.65 34.68 28.36
C LEU A 191 29.01 35.74 29.26
N LEU A 192 29.56 35.93 30.44
CA LEU A 192 29.13 36.93 31.41
C LEU A 192 29.80 38.27 31.14
N SER A 193 31.12 38.23 30.90
CA SER A 193 31.89 39.41 30.55
C SER A 193 33.09 39.08 29.67
N LEU A 194 33.53 40.07 28.90
CA LEU A 194 34.75 40.04 28.09
C LEU A 194 35.53 41.30 28.39
N SER A 195 36.79 41.16 28.77
CA SER A 195 37.68 42.27 29.09
C SER A 195 38.87 42.27 28.13
N THR A 196 39.20 43.45 27.61
CA THR A 196 40.49 43.73 26.98
C THR A 196 41.42 44.35 28.02
N TYR A 197 42.60 44.85 27.60
CA TYR A 197 43.44 45.67 28.47
C TYR A 197 42.76 46.98 28.90
N ASP A 198 41.84 47.52 28.09
CA ASP A 198 41.31 48.88 28.25
C ASP A 198 39.84 48.91 28.67
N GLU A 199 39.06 47.87 28.38
CA GLU A 199 37.61 47.91 28.55
C GLU A 199 37.03 46.55 28.98
N THR A 200 35.97 46.57 29.79
CA THR A 200 35.20 45.38 30.17
C THR A 200 33.76 45.50 29.69
N TYR A 201 33.32 44.48 28.98
CA TYR A 201 31.99 44.32 28.43
C TYR A 201 31.24 43.34 29.30
N THR A 202 30.08 43.73 29.79
CA THR A 202 29.20 42.85 30.57
C THR A 202 27.87 42.72 29.85
N TRP A 203 27.28 41.53 29.90
CA TRP A 203 25.96 41.27 29.37
C TRP A 203 25.03 40.92 30.52
N GLU A 204 23.94 41.69 30.69
CA GLU A 204 22.90 41.36 31.65
C GLU A 204 22.17 40.09 31.20
N ASN A 205 22.29 39.05 32.04
CA ASN A 205 21.65 37.74 31.93
C ASN A 205 21.33 37.27 30.48
N PRO A 206 22.34 36.81 29.72
CA PRO A 206 22.21 36.37 28.32
C PRO A 206 21.27 35.17 28.10
N SER A 207 20.70 34.60 29.16
CA SER A 207 19.95 33.35 29.12
C SER A 207 18.59 33.47 28.41
N GLN A 208 17.86 34.58 28.55
CA GLN A 208 16.50 34.69 27.99
C GLN A 208 16.50 34.88 26.47
N LEU A 209 17.29 35.81 25.92
CA LEU A 209 17.30 36.09 24.48
C LEU A 209 17.85 34.92 23.66
N ALA A 210 18.89 34.24 24.15
CA ALA A 210 19.44 33.05 23.50
C ALA A 210 18.47 31.84 23.56
N GLN A 211 17.72 31.67 24.66
CA GLN A 211 16.68 30.65 24.75
C GLN A 211 15.50 30.92 23.82
N ILE A 212 15.06 32.18 23.72
CA ILE A 212 13.99 32.59 22.80
C ILE A 212 14.41 32.36 21.34
N ALA A 213 15.64 32.73 20.97
CA ALA A 213 16.16 32.54 19.62
C ALA A 213 16.25 31.05 19.25
N ARG A 214 16.76 30.20 20.15
CA ARG A 214 16.84 28.74 19.93
C ARG A 214 15.48 28.06 19.86
N LYS A 215 14.53 28.46 20.73
CA LYS A 215 13.15 27.95 20.68
C LYS A 215 12.48 28.29 19.34
N LYS A 216 12.61 29.54 18.88
CA LYS A 216 12.10 29.97 17.56
C LYS A 216 12.76 29.20 16.41
N MET A 217 14.06 28.94 16.48
CA MET A 217 14.76 28.14 15.46
C MET A 217 14.25 26.70 15.41
N LEU A 218 14.08 26.04 16.56
CA LEU A 218 13.55 24.67 16.63
C LEU A 218 12.10 24.59 16.13
N GLU A 219 11.25 25.55 16.49
CA GLU A 219 9.88 25.66 15.96
C GLU A 219 9.89 25.84 14.43
N LEU A 220 10.83 26.62 13.90
CA LEU A 220 10.97 26.81 12.45
C LEU A 220 11.43 25.54 11.74
N GLU A 221 12.38 24.80 12.31
CA GLU A 221 12.83 23.50 11.77
C GLU A 221 11.71 22.46 11.78
N GLN A 222 10.94 22.39 12.87
CA GLN A 222 9.77 21.51 12.95
C GLN A 222 8.71 21.86 11.91
N LYS A 223 8.40 23.16 11.74
CA LYS A 223 7.49 23.63 10.69
C LYS A 223 7.98 23.28 9.29
N LYS A 224 9.28 23.45 9.01
CA LYS A 224 9.88 23.06 7.72
C LYS A 224 9.76 21.57 7.46
N LYS A 225 10.02 20.73 8.47
CA LYS A 225 9.88 19.27 8.35
C LYS A 225 8.44 18.86 8.07
N LEU A 226 7.48 19.44 8.81
CA LEU A 226 6.05 19.17 8.62
C LEU A 226 5.56 19.61 7.24
N GLU A 227 6.01 20.76 6.75
CA GLU A 227 5.67 21.25 5.41
C GLU A 227 6.26 20.35 4.31
N LEU A 228 7.48 19.82 4.51
CA LEU A 228 8.07 18.85 3.59
C LEU A 228 7.28 17.54 3.55
N GLU A 229 6.85 17.02 4.71
CA GLU A 229 6.00 15.82 4.80
C GLU A 229 4.61 16.04 4.16
N ARG A 230 4.05 17.25 4.30
CA ARG A 230 2.80 17.66 3.64
C ARG A 230 2.95 17.69 2.12
N MET A 231 4.02 18.30 1.61
CA MET A 231 4.31 18.36 0.18
C MET A 231 4.58 16.97 -0.42
N ASP A 232 5.33 16.12 0.30
CA ASP A 232 5.54 14.71 -0.07
C ASP A 232 4.21 13.96 -0.19
N SER A 233 3.28 14.19 0.74
CA SER A 233 1.97 13.53 0.74
C SER A 233 1.09 14.03 -0.40
N LEU A 234 1.14 15.34 -0.69
CA LEU A 234 0.41 15.97 -1.78
C LEU A 234 0.89 15.48 -3.16
N GLU A 235 2.19 15.33 -3.34
CA GLU A 235 2.77 14.80 -4.58
C GLU A 235 2.30 13.35 -4.83
N LEU A 236 2.34 12.49 -3.79
CA LEU A 236 1.86 11.11 -3.89
C LEU A 236 0.37 11.04 -4.25
N ALA A 237 -0.45 11.87 -3.59
CA ALA A 237 -1.88 11.98 -3.89
C ALA A 237 -2.10 12.43 -5.34
N THR A 238 -1.32 13.39 -5.83
CA THR A 238 -1.41 13.91 -7.20
C THR A 238 -1.12 12.83 -8.24
N TYR A 239 -0.08 11.99 -8.05
CA TYR A 239 0.21 10.88 -8.96
C TYR A 239 -0.92 9.85 -8.99
N ASN A 240 -1.44 9.48 -7.83
CA ASN A 240 -2.52 8.50 -7.76
C ASN A 240 -3.82 9.03 -8.37
N GLN A 241 -4.15 10.31 -8.17
CA GLN A 241 -5.30 10.96 -8.83
C GLN A 241 -5.15 10.96 -10.36
N LYS A 242 -3.95 11.21 -10.88
CA LYS A 242 -3.69 11.13 -12.33
C LYS A 242 -3.89 9.70 -12.85
N LEU A 243 -3.41 8.69 -12.12
CA LEU A 243 -3.65 7.29 -12.49
C LEU A 243 -5.14 6.93 -12.46
N ASP A 244 -5.87 7.35 -11.42
CA ASP A 244 -7.32 7.12 -11.29
C ASP A 244 -8.04 7.73 -12.52
N SER A 245 -7.63 8.94 -12.94
CA SER A 245 -8.18 9.61 -14.13
C SER A 245 -7.89 8.85 -15.43
N ILE A 246 -6.65 8.37 -15.63
CA ILE A 246 -6.27 7.57 -16.82
C ILE A 246 -7.07 6.26 -16.85
N PHE A 247 -7.11 5.54 -15.74
CA PHE A 247 -7.86 4.29 -15.59
C PHE A 247 -9.34 4.48 -15.93
N ASN A 248 -9.97 5.51 -15.35
CA ASN A 248 -11.37 5.84 -15.61
C ASN A 248 -11.62 6.24 -17.07
N ASN A 249 -10.70 6.99 -17.69
CA ASN A 249 -10.80 7.35 -19.10
C ASN A 249 -10.75 6.12 -20.02
N CYS A 250 -9.82 5.20 -19.76
CA CYS A 250 -9.71 3.93 -20.49
C CYS A 250 -11.00 3.10 -20.35
N ASN A 251 -11.51 2.92 -19.13
CA ASN A 251 -12.75 2.17 -18.89
C ASN A 251 -13.98 2.85 -19.54
N THR A 252 -14.04 4.19 -19.54
CA THR A 252 -15.09 4.92 -20.25
C THR A 252 -15.05 4.65 -21.75
N LYS A 253 -13.86 4.68 -22.37
CA LYS A 253 -13.67 4.35 -23.79
C LYS A 253 -14.06 2.91 -24.11
N LEU A 254 -13.70 1.96 -23.24
CA LEU A 254 -14.08 0.55 -23.40
C LEU A 254 -15.60 0.36 -23.35
N LEU A 255 -16.31 1.07 -22.47
CA LEU A 255 -17.77 1.02 -22.39
C LEU A 255 -18.46 1.71 -23.56
N GLN A 256 -17.86 2.77 -24.09
CA GLN A 256 -18.37 3.49 -25.26
C GLN A 256 -18.09 2.75 -26.59
N ASN A 257 -17.20 1.77 -26.59
CA ASN A 257 -16.92 0.97 -27.77
C ASN A 257 -18.15 0.09 -28.10
N PRO A 258 -18.84 0.34 -29.22
CA PRO A 258 -20.09 -0.35 -29.53
C PRO A 258 -19.89 -1.83 -29.88
N TYR A 259 -18.65 -2.28 -30.08
CA TYR A 259 -18.33 -3.68 -30.32
C TYR A 259 -18.07 -4.47 -29.02
N ASN A 260 -18.00 -3.80 -27.86
CA ASN A 260 -17.75 -4.43 -26.56
C ASN A 260 -19.05 -5.00 -25.94
N LEU A 261 -19.62 -6.03 -26.57
CA LEU A 261 -20.90 -6.62 -26.13
C LEU A 261 -20.83 -7.24 -24.74
N SER A 262 -19.65 -7.71 -24.35
CA SER A 262 -19.37 -8.30 -23.04
C SER A 262 -19.08 -7.28 -21.94
N LYS A 263 -19.05 -5.97 -22.28
CA LYS A 263 -18.74 -4.86 -21.36
C LYS A 263 -17.44 -5.10 -20.58
N LYS A 264 -16.40 -5.59 -21.26
CA LYS A 264 -15.07 -5.82 -20.66
C LYS A 264 -14.47 -4.50 -20.19
N LEU A 265 -13.79 -4.56 -19.03
CA LEU A 265 -13.17 -3.43 -18.36
C LEU A 265 -11.80 -3.83 -17.80
N ILE A 266 -10.95 -2.82 -17.60
CA ILE A 266 -9.76 -2.97 -16.75
C ILE A 266 -10.26 -3.06 -15.30
N ILE A 267 -9.88 -4.13 -14.61
CA ILE A 267 -10.40 -4.46 -13.27
C ILE A 267 -9.67 -3.64 -12.21
N ASP A 268 -8.35 -3.55 -12.32
CA ASP A 268 -7.50 -2.89 -11.34
C ASP A 268 -6.22 -2.33 -11.97
N TYR A 269 -5.48 -1.57 -11.16
CA TYR A 269 -4.13 -1.12 -11.49
C TYR A 269 -3.35 -0.82 -10.21
N GLN A 270 -2.03 -0.81 -10.31
CA GLN A 270 -1.17 -0.55 -9.16
C GLN A 270 -1.06 0.96 -8.87
N LYS A 271 -1.36 1.35 -7.63
CA LYS A 271 -1.13 2.73 -7.16
C LYS A 271 0.34 2.96 -6.82
N VAL A 272 0.79 4.20 -6.95
CA VAL A 272 2.13 4.62 -6.50
C VAL A 272 2.17 4.60 -4.98
N THR A 273 3.25 4.04 -4.44
CA THR A 273 3.49 3.94 -3.00
C THR A 273 4.92 4.36 -2.67
N GLY A 274 5.17 4.81 -1.44
CA GLY A 274 6.51 5.15 -0.95
C GLY A 274 7.01 6.54 -1.37
N LYS A 275 8.23 6.87 -0.94
CA LYS A 275 8.88 8.16 -1.20
C LYS A 275 9.88 8.11 -2.38
N ASN A 276 10.48 6.95 -2.61
CA ASN A 276 11.52 6.80 -3.64
C ASN A 276 10.90 6.47 -5.00
N ASP A 277 11.50 7.00 -6.06
CA ASP A 277 11.21 6.65 -7.46
C ASP A 277 9.73 6.79 -7.88
N ARG A 278 9.00 7.74 -7.28
CA ARG A 278 7.56 7.96 -7.55
C ARG A 278 7.24 8.16 -9.02
N LYS A 279 8.06 8.94 -9.72
CA LYS A 279 7.94 9.18 -11.16
C LYS A 279 8.02 7.88 -11.95
N TYR A 280 9.06 7.07 -11.68
CA TYR A 280 9.25 5.78 -12.33
C TYR A 280 8.09 4.81 -12.03
N ASN A 281 7.66 4.74 -10.77
CA ASN A 281 6.53 3.89 -10.36
C ASN A 281 5.20 4.34 -10.99
N TYR A 282 4.99 5.65 -11.11
CA TYR A 282 3.87 6.22 -11.84
C TYR A 282 3.91 5.81 -13.32
N ASP A 283 5.04 6.04 -14.01
CA ASP A 283 5.18 5.75 -15.44
C ASP A 283 5.01 4.25 -15.72
N LYS A 284 5.52 3.38 -14.84
CA LYS A 284 5.30 1.93 -14.88
C LYS A 284 3.81 1.57 -14.75
N SER A 285 3.10 2.21 -13.83
CA SER A 285 1.66 1.98 -13.62
C SER A 285 0.83 2.47 -14.81
N VAL A 286 1.18 3.61 -15.40
CA VAL A 286 0.56 4.10 -16.64
C VAL A 286 0.74 3.10 -17.77
N SER A 287 1.95 2.58 -17.97
CA SER A 287 2.23 1.57 -19.00
C SER A 287 1.43 0.29 -18.78
N SER A 288 1.27 -0.14 -17.53
CA SER A 288 0.42 -1.29 -17.19
C SER A 288 -1.04 -1.06 -17.57
N ILE A 289 -1.61 0.11 -17.23
CA ILE A 289 -3.01 0.44 -17.59
C ILE A 289 -3.17 0.44 -19.12
N LYS A 290 -2.24 1.04 -19.85
CA LYS A 290 -2.26 1.08 -21.33
C LYS A 290 -2.21 -0.32 -21.93
N TYR A 291 -1.30 -1.16 -21.45
CA TYR A 291 -1.18 -2.54 -21.91
C TYR A 291 -2.49 -3.32 -21.66
N SER A 292 -3.10 -3.19 -20.49
CA SER A 292 -4.39 -3.81 -20.20
C SER A 292 -5.51 -3.30 -21.11
N TYR A 293 -5.55 -2.00 -21.39
CA TYR A 293 -6.51 -1.39 -22.32
C TYR A 293 -6.35 -1.95 -23.74
N GLU A 294 -5.12 -2.02 -24.24
CA GLU A 294 -4.79 -2.56 -25.57
C GLU A 294 -5.21 -4.03 -25.69
N ARG A 295 -4.81 -4.86 -24.71
CA ARG A 295 -5.19 -6.27 -24.68
C ARG A 295 -6.72 -6.47 -24.71
N ILE A 296 -7.46 -5.71 -23.91
CA ILE A 296 -8.93 -5.80 -23.91
C ILE A 296 -9.51 -5.35 -25.25
N THR A 297 -8.91 -4.32 -25.87
CA THR A 297 -9.34 -3.85 -27.19
C THR A 297 -9.14 -4.92 -28.26
N ASP A 298 -8.00 -5.59 -28.25
CA ASP A 298 -7.70 -6.71 -29.16
C ASP A 298 -8.67 -7.88 -28.94
N ASP A 299 -8.95 -8.22 -27.68
CA ASP A 299 -9.94 -9.25 -27.35
C ASP A 299 -11.35 -8.90 -27.88
N ILE A 300 -11.76 -7.62 -27.80
CA ILE A 300 -13.05 -7.15 -28.34
C ILE A 300 -13.09 -7.30 -29.86
N ILE A 301 -11.99 -6.96 -30.55
CA ILE A 301 -11.86 -7.12 -32.00
C ILE A 301 -11.98 -8.60 -32.37
N GLN A 302 -11.27 -9.47 -31.66
CA GLN A 302 -11.30 -10.92 -31.91
C GLN A 302 -12.68 -11.53 -31.65
N GLU A 303 -13.39 -11.11 -30.59
CA GLU A 303 -14.77 -11.52 -30.34
C GLU A 303 -15.69 -11.13 -31.49
N TYR A 304 -15.59 -9.89 -31.96
CA TYR A 304 -16.35 -9.41 -33.12
C TYR A 304 -16.06 -10.22 -34.38
N GLU A 305 -14.78 -10.45 -34.71
CA GLU A 305 -14.38 -11.21 -35.90
C GLU A 305 -14.87 -12.65 -35.85
N ASN A 306 -14.80 -13.29 -34.68
CA ASN A 306 -15.32 -14.64 -34.47
C ASN A 306 -16.84 -14.71 -34.68
N GLU A 307 -17.59 -13.73 -34.15
CA GLU A 307 -19.04 -13.67 -34.34
C GLU A 307 -19.42 -13.37 -35.79
N TYR A 308 -18.69 -12.49 -36.47
CA TYR A 308 -18.89 -12.22 -37.89
C TYR A 308 -18.57 -13.44 -38.76
N SER A 309 -17.50 -14.17 -38.46
CA SER A 309 -17.14 -15.40 -39.18
C SER A 309 -18.22 -16.48 -39.04
N LYS A 310 -18.79 -16.65 -37.84
CA LYS A 310 -19.84 -17.64 -37.56
C LYS A 310 -21.19 -17.29 -38.15
N ASN A 311 -21.61 -16.04 -38.02
CA ASN A 311 -23.00 -15.63 -38.26
C ASN A 311 -23.14 -14.61 -39.41
N GLY A 312 -22.05 -14.11 -39.98
CA GLY A 312 -22.06 -13.04 -40.98
C GLY A 312 -22.77 -13.42 -42.28
N ASN A 313 -22.77 -14.70 -42.64
CA ASN A 313 -23.50 -15.23 -43.81
C ASN A 313 -25.04 -15.20 -43.68
N LEU A 314 -25.57 -14.93 -42.48
CA LEU A 314 -27.01 -14.74 -42.25
C LEU A 314 -27.48 -13.34 -42.67
N PHE A 315 -26.54 -12.40 -42.83
CA PHE A 315 -26.81 -11.01 -43.14
C PHE A 315 -26.49 -10.73 -44.61
N GLU A 316 -27.20 -9.77 -45.20
CA GLU A 316 -27.04 -9.36 -46.60
C GLU A 316 -25.68 -8.71 -46.84
N SER A 317 -25.12 -8.08 -45.80
CA SER A 317 -23.81 -7.45 -45.85
C SER A 317 -23.19 -7.33 -44.46
N LYS A 318 -21.88 -7.05 -44.43
CA LYS A 318 -21.17 -6.68 -43.19
C LYS A 318 -21.79 -5.45 -42.51
N ILE A 319 -22.32 -4.51 -43.28
CA ILE A 319 -22.94 -3.28 -42.76
C ILE A 319 -24.23 -3.62 -42.00
N GLU A 320 -25.05 -4.52 -42.53
CA GLU A 320 -26.26 -4.98 -41.86
C GLU A 320 -25.90 -5.70 -40.55
N PHE A 321 -24.92 -6.62 -40.58
CA PHE A 321 -24.41 -7.29 -39.38
C PHE A 321 -23.98 -6.27 -38.31
N ASP A 322 -23.14 -5.30 -38.69
CA ASP A 322 -22.63 -4.26 -37.78
C ASP A 322 -23.75 -3.45 -37.14
N THR A 323 -24.84 -3.19 -37.89
CA THR A 323 -25.99 -2.43 -37.41
C THR A 323 -26.68 -3.13 -36.24
N PHE A 324 -26.77 -4.46 -36.27
CA PHE A 324 -27.34 -5.23 -35.17
C PHE A 324 -26.34 -5.51 -34.07
N TYR A 325 -25.09 -5.84 -34.42
CA TYR A 325 -24.04 -6.10 -33.44
C TYR A 325 -23.87 -4.92 -32.48
N LYS A 326 -23.77 -3.69 -33.01
CA LYS A 326 -23.55 -2.47 -32.23
C LYS A 326 -24.70 -2.08 -31.30
N LYS A 327 -25.91 -2.63 -31.47
CA LYS A 327 -27.05 -2.35 -30.59
C LYS A 327 -26.90 -3.03 -29.22
N GLY A 328 -26.05 -4.05 -29.14
CA GLY A 328 -25.79 -4.79 -27.91
C GLY A 328 -26.12 -6.27 -28.05
N LYS A 329 -25.67 -7.04 -27.04
CA LYS A 329 -25.75 -8.50 -27.04
C LYS A 329 -27.16 -9.05 -27.26
N GLY A 330 -28.16 -8.49 -26.58
CA GLY A 330 -29.55 -8.97 -26.64
C GLY A 330 -30.17 -8.81 -28.03
N ASP A 331 -30.05 -7.63 -28.63
CA ASP A 331 -30.59 -7.32 -29.95
C ASP A 331 -29.87 -8.13 -31.05
N TYR A 332 -28.54 -8.21 -30.96
CA TYR A 332 -27.73 -9.02 -31.87
C TYR A 332 -28.14 -10.50 -31.84
N GLN A 333 -28.20 -11.11 -30.65
CA GLN A 333 -28.53 -12.53 -30.51
C GLN A 333 -29.96 -12.83 -30.98
N SER A 334 -30.92 -11.96 -30.66
CA SER A 334 -32.31 -12.11 -31.10
C SER A 334 -32.42 -12.09 -32.63
N GLU A 335 -31.69 -11.19 -33.30
CA GLU A 335 -31.70 -11.11 -34.76
C GLU A 335 -31.01 -12.31 -35.43
N VAL A 336 -29.90 -12.79 -34.85
CA VAL A 336 -29.23 -14.01 -35.33
C VAL A 336 -30.19 -15.21 -35.27
N GLU A 337 -30.87 -15.42 -34.15
CA GLU A 337 -31.82 -16.53 -34.01
C GLU A 337 -33.03 -16.39 -34.94
N ARG A 338 -33.53 -15.15 -35.13
CA ARG A 338 -34.58 -14.86 -36.12
C ARG A 338 -34.14 -15.26 -37.54
N LYS A 339 -32.95 -14.84 -37.97
CA LYS A 339 -32.42 -15.14 -39.32
C LYS A 339 -32.11 -16.62 -39.51
N LYS A 340 -31.56 -17.32 -38.50
CA LYS A 340 -31.39 -18.78 -38.53
C LYS A 340 -32.71 -19.50 -38.73
N SER A 341 -33.74 -19.12 -37.94
CA SER A 341 -35.09 -19.65 -38.06
C SER A 341 -35.68 -19.41 -39.45
N GLU A 342 -35.42 -18.24 -40.06
CA GLU A 342 -35.85 -17.94 -41.42
C GLU A 342 -35.16 -18.81 -42.48
N VAL A 343 -33.85 -19.06 -42.34
CA VAL A 343 -33.10 -19.95 -43.23
C VAL A 343 -33.58 -21.40 -43.10
N GLU A 344 -33.78 -21.88 -41.88
CA GLU A 344 -34.34 -23.21 -41.60
C GLU A 344 -35.73 -23.33 -42.24
N ARG A 345 -36.62 -22.35 -42.02
CA ARG A 345 -37.93 -22.27 -42.65
C ARG A 345 -37.83 -22.38 -44.17
N LYS A 346 -36.99 -21.58 -44.84
CA LYS A 346 -36.83 -21.62 -46.30
C LYS A 346 -36.41 -23.01 -46.79
N LYS A 347 -35.48 -23.68 -46.11
CA LYS A 347 -35.08 -25.05 -46.44
C LYS A 347 -36.23 -26.04 -46.30
N ILE A 348 -36.99 -25.97 -45.20
CA ILE A 348 -38.16 -26.82 -44.98
C ILE A 348 -39.21 -26.58 -46.06
N PHE A 349 -39.54 -25.33 -46.35
CA PHE A 349 -40.52 -25.00 -47.38
C PHE A 349 -40.08 -25.45 -48.78
N ASN A 350 -38.81 -25.28 -49.13
CA ASN A 350 -38.28 -25.78 -50.39
C ASN A 350 -38.37 -27.31 -50.46
N TYR A 351 -38.04 -28.02 -49.37
CA TYR A 351 -38.17 -29.48 -49.30
C TYR A 351 -39.63 -29.92 -49.47
N LEU A 352 -40.56 -29.31 -48.74
CA LEU A 352 -41.99 -29.64 -48.83
C LEU A 352 -42.55 -29.31 -50.22
N THR A 353 -42.16 -28.18 -50.81
CA THR A 353 -42.56 -27.77 -52.17
C THR A 353 -42.03 -28.74 -53.23
N SER A 354 -40.77 -29.15 -53.15
CA SER A 354 -40.19 -30.15 -54.07
C SER A 354 -40.87 -31.51 -53.95
N ASN A 355 -41.49 -31.82 -52.81
CA ASN A 355 -42.23 -33.05 -52.57
C ASN A 355 -43.75 -32.86 -52.58
N PHE A 356 -44.24 -31.78 -53.19
CA PHE A 356 -45.66 -31.40 -53.20
C PHE A 356 -46.58 -32.55 -53.65
N GLN A 357 -46.22 -33.29 -54.69
CA GLN A 357 -47.03 -34.41 -55.23
C GLN A 357 -47.22 -35.55 -54.20
N PHE A 358 -46.24 -35.79 -53.34
CA PHE A 358 -46.36 -36.77 -52.27
C PHE A 358 -47.29 -36.25 -51.17
N ILE A 359 -47.13 -34.99 -50.76
CA ILE A 359 -47.98 -34.36 -49.75
C ILE A 359 -49.44 -34.32 -50.22
N GLU A 360 -49.69 -34.01 -51.50
CA GLU A 360 -51.03 -33.95 -52.09
C GLU A 360 -51.78 -35.29 -51.99
N SER A 361 -51.06 -36.41 -52.12
CA SER A 361 -51.61 -37.78 -52.16
C SER A 361 -51.47 -38.57 -50.85
N MET A 362 -50.78 -38.02 -49.85
CA MET A 362 -50.54 -38.70 -48.57
C MET A 362 -51.83 -38.91 -47.76
N ASP A 363 -51.99 -40.12 -47.21
CA ASP A 363 -52.94 -40.36 -46.13
C ASP A 363 -52.24 -40.19 -44.78
N PHE A 364 -52.27 -38.97 -44.25
CA PHE A 364 -51.59 -38.60 -43.01
C PHE A 364 -51.99 -39.46 -41.79
N GLN A 365 -53.20 -40.04 -41.75
CA GLN A 365 -53.61 -40.92 -40.65
C GLN A 365 -52.96 -42.30 -40.80
N LYS A 366 -52.94 -42.86 -42.02
CA LYS A 366 -52.29 -44.14 -42.31
C LYS A 366 -50.77 -44.06 -42.14
N GLU A 367 -50.15 -43.05 -42.75
CA GLU A 367 -48.70 -42.87 -42.76
C GLU A 367 -48.15 -42.65 -41.34
N LYS A 368 -48.90 -41.97 -40.46
CA LYS A 368 -48.52 -41.82 -39.04
C LYS A 368 -48.58 -43.15 -38.28
N LYS A 369 -49.59 -43.99 -38.53
CA LYS A 369 -49.67 -45.33 -37.90
C LYS A 369 -48.50 -46.22 -38.33
N GLU A 370 -48.16 -46.18 -39.62
CA GLU A 370 -47.02 -46.94 -40.16
C GLU A 370 -45.67 -46.43 -39.63
N SER A 371 -45.54 -45.11 -39.39
CA SER A 371 -44.31 -44.56 -38.79
C SER A 371 -44.13 -45.01 -37.33
N VAL A 372 -45.18 -44.95 -36.50
CA VAL A 372 -45.14 -45.37 -35.08
C VAL A 372 -44.87 -46.88 -34.95
N ALA A 373 -45.49 -47.70 -35.81
CA ALA A 373 -45.23 -49.14 -35.86
C ALA A 373 -43.77 -49.45 -36.24
N SER A 374 -43.16 -48.68 -37.15
CA SER A 374 -41.76 -48.84 -37.53
C SER A 374 -40.77 -48.40 -36.44
N THR A 375 -41.11 -47.38 -35.64
CA THR A 375 -40.29 -46.93 -34.51
C THR A 375 -40.30 -47.94 -33.37
N MET A 376 -41.45 -48.52 -33.03
CA MET A 376 -41.53 -49.60 -32.03
C MET A 376 -40.80 -50.88 -32.48
N GLY A 377 -40.83 -51.21 -33.78
CA GLY A 377 -40.04 -52.30 -34.34
C GLY A 377 -38.51 -52.06 -34.28
N LYS A 378 -38.05 -50.81 -34.42
CA LYS A 378 -36.63 -50.45 -34.28
C LYS A 378 -36.15 -50.41 -32.82
N VAL A 379 -37.02 -50.04 -31.87
CA VAL A 379 -36.68 -50.03 -30.43
C VAL A 379 -36.45 -51.47 -29.90
N PHE A 380 -37.14 -52.48 -30.42
CA PHE A 380 -36.91 -53.88 -30.05
C PHE A 380 -35.66 -54.51 -30.70
N LEU A 381 -35.20 -54.02 -31.86
CA LEU A 381 -33.97 -54.50 -32.51
C LEU A 381 -32.71 -53.70 -32.13
N GLY A 382 -32.86 -52.45 -31.67
CA GLY A 382 -31.76 -51.52 -31.39
C GLY A 382 -30.95 -51.77 -30.12
N ILE A 383 -31.33 -52.76 -29.30
CA ILE A 383 -30.55 -53.19 -28.12
C ILE A 383 -29.48 -54.24 -28.53
N ALA A 384 -29.50 -54.78 -29.74
CA ALA A 384 -28.65 -55.94 -30.09
C ALA A 384 -27.42 -55.65 -30.97
N THR A 385 -27.38 -54.61 -31.83
CA THR A 385 -26.20 -54.41 -32.71
C THR A 385 -25.99 -52.96 -33.11
N ASN A 386 -24.83 -52.41 -32.72
CA ASN A 386 -24.38 -51.04 -32.96
C ASN A 386 -23.81 -50.88 -34.37
N THR A 387 -24.62 -51.12 -35.39
CA THR A 387 -24.22 -51.00 -36.80
C THR A 387 -25.32 -50.35 -37.62
N PHE A 388 -25.02 -49.17 -38.16
CA PHE A 388 -25.69 -48.61 -39.33
C PHE A 388 -25.39 -49.55 -40.51
N THR A 389 -26.26 -50.52 -40.75
CA THR A 389 -26.25 -51.30 -41.99
C THR A 389 -27.42 -50.89 -42.87
N THR A 390 -27.03 -50.36 -44.02
CA THR A 390 -27.80 -50.24 -45.25
C THR A 390 -28.47 -51.56 -45.60
N ASN A 391 -29.80 -51.60 -45.59
CA ASN A 391 -30.60 -52.50 -46.38
C ASN A 391 -32.03 -51.95 -46.40
N MET A 392 -32.52 -51.49 -47.56
CA MET A 392 -33.87 -51.85 -48.00
C MET A 392 -34.12 -51.49 -49.46
N ASP A 393 -34.56 -52.53 -50.17
CA ASP A 393 -35.16 -52.56 -51.49
C ASP A 393 -36.67 -52.22 -51.38
N TYR A 394 -37.22 -51.52 -52.38
CA TYR A 394 -38.61 -51.00 -52.54
C TYR A 394 -39.19 -50.11 -51.41
N THR A 395 -39.41 -48.79 -51.54
CA THR A 395 -39.38 -47.85 -52.67
C THR A 395 -39.13 -46.43 -52.12
N SER A 396 -38.30 -45.62 -52.77
CA SER A 396 -37.95 -44.22 -52.40
C SER A 396 -39.13 -43.34 -51.94
N VAL A 397 -40.33 -43.62 -52.43
CA VAL A 397 -41.58 -42.92 -52.08
C VAL A 397 -41.94 -43.04 -50.59
N ASN A 398 -41.86 -44.22 -49.99
CA ASN A 398 -42.20 -44.40 -48.57
C ASN A 398 -41.21 -43.69 -47.65
N GLU A 399 -39.94 -43.66 -48.05
CA GLU A 399 -38.89 -42.93 -47.34
C GLU A 399 -39.13 -41.41 -47.43
N ILE A 400 -39.50 -40.90 -48.62
CA ILE A 400 -39.92 -39.50 -48.79
C ILE A 400 -41.10 -39.15 -47.88
N ARG A 401 -42.14 -40.00 -47.82
CA ARG A 401 -43.32 -39.77 -46.96
C ARG A 401 -42.96 -39.76 -45.46
N LYS A 402 -42.10 -40.67 -45.02
CA LYS A 402 -41.57 -40.67 -43.65
C LYS A 402 -40.76 -39.41 -43.34
N ASN A 403 -39.93 -38.97 -44.28
CA ASN A 403 -39.13 -37.76 -44.13
C ASN A 403 -40.01 -36.50 -44.08
N ILE A 404 -41.08 -36.43 -44.88
CA ILE A 404 -42.10 -35.36 -44.78
C ILE A 404 -42.70 -35.32 -43.38
N LEU A 405 -43.12 -36.46 -42.82
CA LEU A 405 -43.67 -36.53 -41.47
C LEU A 405 -42.64 -36.10 -40.41
N SER A 406 -41.39 -36.53 -40.54
CA SER A 406 -40.30 -36.12 -39.63
C SER A 406 -40.12 -34.61 -39.67
N VAL A 407 -40.00 -34.03 -40.86
CA VAL A 407 -39.82 -32.58 -41.04
C VAL A 407 -40.96 -31.77 -40.42
N ILE A 408 -42.20 -32.22 -40.57
CA ILE A 408 -43.36 -31.57 -39.93
C ILE A 408 -43.28 -31.70 -38.40
N SER A 409 -42.94 -32.89 -37.90
CA SER A 409 -42.79 -33.16 -36.46
C SER A 409 -41.67 -32.33 -35.83
N ASP A 410 -40.50 -32.31 -36.46
CA ASP A 410 -39.31 -31.56 -36.01
C ASP A 410 -39.57 -30.04 -36.02
N SER A 411 -40.54 -29.59 -36.82
CA SER A 411 -40.96 -28.19 -36.87
C SER A 411 -41.91 -27.81 -35.72
N GLN A 412 -42.51 -28.73 -34.96
CA GLN A 412 -43.60 -28.43 -34.00
C GLN A 412 -43.27 -27.34 -32.97
N ASN A 413 -42.03 -27.30 -32.48
CA ASN A 413 -41.59 -26.32 -31.47
C ASN A 413 -40.95 -25.06 -32.08
N LYS A 414 -41.03 -24.89 -33.41
CA LYS A 414 -40.40 -23.78 -34.15
C LYS A 414 -41.42 -22.68 -34.40
N THR A 415 -40.96 -21.43 -34.38
CA THR A 415 -41.83 -20.26 -34.58
C THR A 415 -42.53 -20.21 -35.94
N TYR A 416 -42.00 -20.94 -36.94
CA TYR A 416 -42.59 -21.06 -38.28
C TYR A 416 -43.50 -22.28 -38.46
N TYR A 417 -43.73 -23.11 -37.42
CA TYR A 417 -44.64 -24.27 -37.49
C TYR A 417 -46.04 -23.96 -38.04
N PRO A 418 -46.71 -22.85 -37.64
CA PRO A 418 -48.03 -22.53 -38.18
C PRO A 418 -48.03 -22.48 -39.72
N GLN A 419 -46.97 -21.91 -40.29
CA GLN A 419 -46.81 -21.76 -41.75
C GLN A 419 -46.61 -23.12 -42.42
N VAL A 420 -45.87 -24.04 -41.78
CA VAL A 420 -45.69 -25.43 -42.27
C VAL A 420 -47.04 -26.14 -42.32
N ILE A 421 -47.85 -26.02 -41.26
CA ILE A 421 -49.18 -26.65 -41.21
C ILE A 421 -50.15 -26.02 -42.20
N ASP A 422 -50.10 -24.70 -42.39
CA ASP A 422 -50.84 -24.02 -43.44
C ASP A 422 -50.55 -24.61 -44.83
N PHE A 423 -49.26 -24.78 -45.14
CA PHE A 423 -48.82 -25.37 -46.41
C PHE A 423 -49.31 -26.81 -46.58
N VAL A 424 -49.16 -27.65 -45.54
CA VAL A 424 -49.54 -29.06 -45.57
C VAL A 424 -51.05 -29.23 -45.75
N ILE A 425 -51.87 -28.47 -45.00
CA ILE A 425 -53.33 -28.48 -45.13
C ILE A 425 -53.77 -27.96 -46.49
N ALA A 426 -53.16 -26.88 -46.99
CA ALA A 426 -53.52 -26.35 -48.31
C ALA A 426 -53.22 -27.35 -49.43
N THR A 427 -52.09 -28.05 -49.33
CA THR A 427 -51.59 -28.98 -50.35
C THR A 427 -52.34 -30.32 -50.36
N ASN A 428 -52.64 -30.89 -49.20
CA ASN A 428 -53.27 -32.21 -49.13
C ASN A 428 -54.80 -32.14 -49.34
N LYS A 429 -55.30 -32.76 -50.41
CA LYS A 429 -56.73 -32.69 -50.79
C LYS A 429 -57.68 -33.20 -49.69
N ALA A 430 -57.35 -34.31 -49.04
CA ALA A 430 -58.18 -34.91 -48.01
C ALA A 430 -58.21 -34.06 -46.73
N LEU A 431 -57.02 -33.62 -46.29
CA LEU A 431 -56.83 -32.77 -45.13
C LEU A 431 -57.49 -31.39 -45.30
N ASN A 432 -57.36 -30.78 -46.50
CA ASN A 432 -58.02 -29.53 -46.86
C ASN A 432 -59.54 -29.66 -46.77
N LYS A 433 -60.09 -30.72 -47.38
CA LYS A 433 -61.53 -31.00 -47.33
C LYS A 433 -62.03 -31.18 -45.90
N GLU A 434 -61.29 -31.90 -45.08
CA GLU A 434 -61.64 -32.12 -43.68
C GLU A 434 -61.54 -30.82 -42.86
N TRP A 435 -60.51 -30.00 -43.11
CA TRP A 435 -60.37 -28.67 -42.52
C TRP A 435 -61.53 -27.74 -42.91
N ASN A 436 -61.93 -27.67 -44.17
CA ASN A 436 -63.05 -26.81 -44.59
C ASN A 436 -64.38 -27.24 -43.96
N LYS A 437 -64.54 -28.54 -43.67
CA LYS A 437 -65.75 -29.08 -43.05
C LYS A 437 -65.78 -28.90 -41.54
N ASN A 438 -64.64 -29.06 -40.87
CA ASN A 438 -64.58 -29.24 -39.41
C ASN A 438 -63.59 -28.27 -38.72
N GLY A 439 -62.84 -27.46 -39.45
CA GLY A 439 -61.79 -26.59 -38.93
C GLY A 439 -62.29 -25.48 -38.00
N GLN A 440 -63.53 -24.99 -38.23
CA GLN A 440 -64.17 -23.97 -37.39
C GLN A 440 -64.34 -24.38 -35.92
N TYR A 441 -64.30 -25.69 -35.63
CA TYR A 441 -64.42 -26.21 -34.27
C TYR A 441 -63.10 -26.17 -33.49
N PHE A 442 -61.97 -25.93 -34.16
CA PHE A 442 -60.65 -25.87 -33.54
C PHE A 442 -60.20 -24.42 -33.37
N LYS A 443 -59.26 -24.15 -32.45
CA LYS A 443 -58.68 -22.83 -32.20
C LYS A 443 -57.82 -22.36 -33.37
N ASN A 444 -57.06 -23.27 -33.96
CA ASN A 444 -56.21 -23.01 -35.11
C ASN A 444 -55.96 -24.31 -35.90
N LYS A 445 -55.25 -24.18 -37.02
CA LYS A 445 -54.92 -25.32 -37.89
C LYS A 445 -53.96 -26.32 -37.26
N GLU A 446 -53.09 -25.90 -36.34
CA GLU A 446 -52.16 -26.80 -35.64
C GLU A 446 -52.91 -27.75 -34.72
N GLU A 447 -53.85 -27.23 -33.93
CA GLU A 447 -54.72 -28.03 -33.07
C GLU A 447 -55.55 -29.02 -33.89
N PHE A 448 -56.15 -28.56 -35.00
CA PHE A 448 -56.85 -29.44 -35.92
C PHE A 448 -55.94 -30.53 -36.49
N TYR A 449 -54.75 -30.17 -36.96
CA TYR A 449 -53.82 -31.13 -37.57
C TYR A 449 -53.42 -32.21 -36.57
N ASN A 450 -53.07 -31.82 -35.35
CA ASN A 450 -52.73 -32.75 -34.27
C ASN A 450 -53.91 -33.65 -33.89
N ALA A 451 -55.12 -33.10 -33.82
CA ALA A 451 -56.34 -33.87 -33.60
C ALA A 451 -56.63 -34.84 -34.76
N TYR A 452 -56.48 -34.40 -36.01
CA TYR A 452 -56.69 -35.22 -37.21
C TYR A 452 -55.74 -36.41 -37.25
N LEU A 453 -54.49 -36.20 -36.83
CA LEU A 453 -53.49 -37.24 -36.69
C LEU A 453 -53.69 -38.16 -35.47
N SER A 454 -54.67 -37.89 -34.60
CA SER A 454 -54.96 -38.75 -33.45
C SER A 454 -55.82 -39.95 -33.86
N GLU A 455 -55.58 -41.11 -33.25
CA GLU A 455 -56.47 -42.26 -33.39
C GLU A 455 -57.88 -41.97 -32.89
N ASP A 456 -58.01 -41.00 -31.98
CA ASP A 456 -59.26 -40.57 -31.37
C ASP A 456 -59.93 -39.37 -32.07
N TYR A 457 -59.51 -39.06 -33.30
CA TYR A 457 -59.98 -37.87 -34.04
C TYR A 457 -61.51 -37.70 -34.00
N LYS A 458 -62.26 -38.79 -34.19
CA LYS A 458 -63.74 -38.74 -34.21
C LYS A 458 -64.34 -38.29 -32.88
N ASN A 459 -63.77 -38.72 -31.75
CA ASN A 459 -64.28 -38.33 -30.43
C ASN A 459 -63.79 -36.94 -30.04
N ILE A 460 -62.56 -36.57 -30.42
CA ILE A 460 -62.08 -35.18 -30.30
C ILE A 460 -63.03 -34.24 -31.05
N LEU A 461 -63.32 -34.52 -32.33
CA LEU A 461 -64.22 -33.70 -33.14
C LEU A 461 -65.65 -33.61 -32.54
N LYS A 462 -66.19 -34.71 -32.00
CA LYS A 462 -67.50 -34.71 -31.33
C LYS A 462 -67.50 -33.84 -30.07
N ARG A 463 -66.40 -33.79 -29.33
CA ARG A 463 -66.25 -32.93 -28.15
C ARG A 463 -66.18 -31.47 -28.55
N GLU A 464 -65.32 -31.13 -29.52
CA GLU A 464 -65.17 -29.74 -29.99
C GLU A 464 -66.47 -29.18 -30.56
N LYS A 465 -67.25 -29.98 -31.31
CA LYS A 465 -68.58 -29.61 -31.81
C LYS A 465 -69.65 -29.35 -30.74
N LYS A 466 -69.43 -29.81 -29.51
CA LYS A 466 -70.35 -29.55 -28.39
C LYS A 466 -69.97 -28.29 -27.62
N GLN A 467 -68.72 -27.84 -27.75
CA GLN A 467 -68.19 -26.69 -27.03
C GLN A 467 -68.34 -25.37 -27.81
N ARG A 468 -68.61 -25.46 -29.12
CA ARG A 468 -68.89 -24.34 -30.02
C ARG A 468 -70.19 -24.61 -30.76
#